data_AF-A0A1V9GS71-F1
#
_entry.id   AF-A0A1V9GS71-F1
#
_cell.length_a   1.000
_cell.length_b   1.000
_cell.length_c   1.000
_cell.angle_alpha   90.00
_cell.angle_beta   90.00
_cell.angle_gamma   90.00
#
_symmetry.space_group_name_H-M   'P 1'
#
loop_
_entity.id
_entity.type
_entity.pdbx_description
1 polymer ?
#
loop_
_entity_poly.entity_id
_entity_poly.type
_entity_poly.pdbx_seq_one_letter_code
_entity_poly.pdbx_strand_id
1 'polypeptide(L)'
;MLVLPPIPPDNDAMPHESVIHSLSVSRLRAATVVALWWLLLLCRPACAAGIAATRDRLLQFHHTAWSIERGAPADIWDIQQADGGALWLATGFGLFKFDGEHFTRQAAPEGEAYASHNMTALSLTTDDGA
;
A
#
# COMPACT_ATOMS: atom_id res chain seq x y z
N MET A 1 -44.29 49.69 81.66
CA MET A 1 -43.86 50.29 80.37
C MET A 1 -42.47 49.72 80.08
N LEU A 2 -42.36 48.60 79.33
CA LEU A 2 -41.81 48.53 77.96
C LEU A 2 -40.48 49.30 77.82
N VAL A 3 -39.35 48.70 77.44
CA VAL A 3 -38.99 48.31 76.06
C VAL A 3 -37.70 47.46 76.09
N LEU A 4 -37.61 46.43 75.23
CA LEU A 4 -36.40 45.64 74.95
C LEU A 4 -35.46 46.39 73.97
N PRO A 5 -34.12 46.33 74.13
CA PRO A 5 -33.23 46.21 72.95
C PRO A 5 -31.89 45.47 73.26
N PRO A 6 -30.96 45.27 72.29
CA PRO A 6 -31.05 44.55 71.02
C PRO A 6 -29.87 43.54 70.79
N ILE A 7 -29.91 42.90 69.62
CA ILE A 7 -29.13 41.80 69.01
C ILE A 7 -27.57 41.90 69.06
N PRO A 8 -26.82 40.80 69.24
CA PRO A 8 -25.35 40.76 69.06
C PRO A 8 -24.93 40.74 67.57
N PRO A 9 -23.86 41.46 67.15
CA PRO A 9 -23.45 41.51 65.76
C PRO A 9 -22.46 40.42 65.33
N ASP A 10 -22.54 40.19 64.03
CA ASP A 10 -21.64 39.56 63.08
C ASP A 10 -21.28 38.08 63.23
N ASN A 11 -22.09 37.31 62.52
CA ASN A 11 -21.80 35.99 62.00
C ASN A 11 -20.51 36.05 61.16
N ASP A 12 -19.48 35.33 61.58
CA ASP A 12 -18.28 35.01 60.80
C ASP A 12 -18.68 34.37 59.45
N ALA A 13 -18.96 35.20 58.44
CA ALA A 13 -19.16 34.77 57.07
C ALA A 13 -17.79 34.56 56.42
N MET A 14 -17.12 33.47 56.81
CA MET A 14 -16.00 32.92 56.05
C MET A 14 -16.55 32.38 54.71
N PRO A 15 -15.97 32.74 53.54
CA PRO A 15 -16.45 32.25 52.27
C PRO A 15 -16.08 30.78 52.14
N HIS A 16 -17.08 29.89 52.16
CA HIS A 16 -16.92 28.49 51.75
C HIS A 16 -17.52 28.28 50.36
N GLU A 17 -17.22 29.17 49.42
CA GLU A 17 -17.64 28.97 48.04
C GLU A 17 -16.59 28.13 47.27
N SER A 18 -16.96 26.87 47.06
CA SER A 18 -16.84 26.18 45.76
C SER A 18 -15.51 25.54 45.33
N VAL A 19 -14.78 24.85 46.21
CA VAL A 19 -13.66 23.99 45.77
C VAL A 19 -14.14 22.67 45.11
N ILE A 20 -15.39 22.24 45.36
CA ILE A 20 -15.88 20.91 44.96
C ILE A 20 -16.21 20.81 43.45
N HIS A 21 -16.58 21.91 42.79
CA HIS A 21 -16.94 21.89 41.35
C HIS A 21 -15.72 21.80 40.42
N SER A 22 -14.56 22.31 40.84
CA SER A 22 -13.34 22.39 40.02
C SER A 22 -12.67 21.02 39.79
N LEU A 23 -12.65 20.17 40.83
CA LEU A 23 -12.02 18.85 40.77
C LEU A 23 -12.82 17.85 39.92
N SER A 24 -14.15 17.96 39.91
CA SER A 24 -15.02 17.08 39.13
C SER A 24 -14.85 17.30 37.62
N VAL A 25 -14.85 18.56 37.17
CA VAL A 25 -14.65 18.92 35.74
C VAL A 25 -13.23 18.57 35.26
N SER A 26 -12.21 18.76 36.10
CA SER A 26 -10.82 18.41 35.79
C SER A 26 -10.62 16.89 35.61
N ARG A 27 -11.25 16.07 36.45
CA ARG A 27 -11.20 14.61 36.37
C ARG A 27 -11.94 14.06 35.15
N LEU A 28 -13.09 14.62 34.79
CA LEU A 28 -13.80 14.24 33.57
C LEU A 28 -13.01 14.60 32.30
N ARG A 29 -12.34 15.76 32.28
CA ARG A 29 -11.44 16.18 31.17
C ARG A 29 -10.21 15.29 31.04
N ALA A 30 -9.60 14.87 32.15
CA ALA A 30 -8.47 13.95 32.12
C ALA A 30 -8.89 12.56 31.61
N ALA A 31 -10.05 12.06 32.04
CA ALA A 31 -10.57 10.76 31.61
C ALA A 31 -10.90 10.72 30.11
N THR A 32 -11.46 11.80 29.54
CA THR A 32 -11.72 11.88 28.09
C THR A 32 -10.43 11.99 27.29
N VAL A 33 -9.42 12.72 27.76
CA VAL A 33 -8.10 12.76 27.12
C VAL A 33 -7.47 11.38 27.13
N VAL A 34 -7.46 10.68 28.28
CA VAL A 34 -6.94 9.31 28.35
C VAL A 34 -7.72 8.39 27.42
N ALA A 35 -9.06 8.42 27.43
CA ALA A 35 -9.88 7.60 26.54
C ALA A 35 -9.62 7.90 25.05
N LEU A 36 -9.43 9.17 24.67
CA LEU A 36 -9.05 9.56 23.31
C LEU A 36 -7.63 9.11 22.94
N TRP A 37 -6.68 9.18 23.88
CA TRP A 37 -5.34 8.63 23.71
C TRP A 37 -5.37 7.11 23.51
N TRP A 38 -6.16 6.38 24.31
CA TRP A 38 -6.36 4.95 24.13
C TRP A 38 -7.07 4.65 22.80
N LEU A 39 -8.09 5.42 22.41
CA LEU A 39 -8.78 5.26 21.13
C LEU A 39 -7.85 5.51 19.94
N LEU A 40 -6.97 6.52 20.02
CA LEU A 40 -5.94 6.80 19.00
C LEU A 40 -4.88 5.70 18.94
N LEU A 41 -4.51 5.10 20.08
CA LEU A 41 -3.59 3.96 20.14
C LEU A 41 -4.21 2.67 19.59
N LEU A 42 -5.53 2.46 19.78
CA LEU A 42 -6.27 1.32 19.22
C LEU A 42 -6.56 1.51 17.73
N CYS A 43 -6.73 2.75 17.27
CA CYS A 43 -6.84 3.09 15.85
C CYS A 43 -5.46 3.13 15.18
N ARG A 44 -4.71 2.03 15.25
CA ARG A 44 -3.54 1.85 14.38
C ARG A 44 -4.05 1.84 12.94
N PRO A 45 -3.50 2.67 12.03
CA PRO A 45 -4.03 2.79 10.68
C PRO A 45 -3.84 1.46 9.94
N ALA A 46 -4.91 0.68 9.84
CA ALA A 46 -4.95 -0.57 9.08
C ALA A 46 -4.50 -0.37 7.61
N CYS A 47 -4.63 0.85 7.09
CA CYS A 47 -4.24 1.24 5.73
C CYS A 47 -2.72 1.13 5.48
N ALA A 48 -1.85 1.25 6.49
CA ALA A 48 -0.40 1.14 6.31
C ALA A 48 0.09 -0.32 6.21
N ALA A 49 -0.70 -1.29 6.70
CA ALA A 49 -0.32 -2.70 6.69
C ALA A 49 -0.38 -3.31 5.28
N GLY A 50 -1.30 -2.86 4.43
CA GLY A 50 -1.47 -3.41 3.06
C GLY A 50 -0.28 -3.15 2.14
N ILE A 51 0.26 -1.92 2.16
CA ILE A 51 1.42 -1.53 1.32
C ILE A 51 2.70 -2.21 1.82
N ALA A 52 2.92 -2.23 3.13
CA ALA A 52 4.09 -2.89 3.73
C ALA A 52 4.09 -4.40 3.47
N ALA A 53 2.95 -5.07 3.66
CA ALA A 53 2.82 -6.51 3.39
C ALA A 53 3.00 -6.86 1.90
N THR A 54 2.56 -5.99 0.98
CA THR A 54 2.77 -6.19 -0.47
C THR A 54 4.24 -6.02 -0.83
N ARG A 55 4.91 -5.00 -0.27
CA ARG A 55 6.34 -4.78 -0.48
C ARG A 55 7.18 -5.95 0.02
N ASP A 56 6.95 -6.43 1.24
CA ASP A 56 7.68 -7.56 1.80
C ASP A 56 7.52 -8.82 0.93
N ARG A 57 6.30 -9.07 0.42
CA ARG A 57 6.05 -10.17 -0.51
C ARG A 57 6.75 -10.00 -1.86
N LEU A 58 6.93 -8.79 -2.37
CA LEU A 58 7.66 -8.58 -3.63
C LEU A 58 9.17 -8.78 -3.42
N LEU A 59 9.70 -8.36 -2.28
CA LEU A 59 11.12 -8.50 -1.94
C LEU A 59 11.57 -9.95 -1.74
N GLN A 60 10.63 -10.88 -1.54
CA GLN A 60 10.94 -12.31 -1.44
C GLN A 60 11.25 -12.97 -2.80
N PHE A 61 11.00 -12.27 -3.91
CA PHE A 61 11.32 -12.75 -5.26
C PHE A 61 12.64 -12.14 -5.75
N HIS A 62 13.37 -12.88 -6.57
CA HIS A 62 14.49 -12.31 -7.31
C HIS A 62 13.96 -11.36 -8.39
N HIS A 63 14.41 -10.10 -8.37
CA HIS A 63 13.99 -9.09 -9.34
C HIS A 63 15.18 -8.66 -10.20
N THR A 64 15.07 -8.88 -11.50
CA THR A 64 16.09 -8.50 -12.48
C THR A 64 15.48 -7.56 -13.52
N ALA A 65 16.16 -6.44 -13.76
CA ALA A 65 15.84 -5.58 -14.89
C ALA A 65 16.69 -6.00 -16.10
N TRP A 66 16.01 -6.31 -17.20
CA TRP A 66 16.60 -6.56 -18.51
C TRP A 66 16.48 -5.30 -19.35
N SER A 67 17.59 -4.59 -19.52
CA SER A 67 17.66 -3.39 -20.34
C SER A 67 18.19 -3.70 -21.73
N ILE A 68 18.12 -2.72 -22.63
CA ILE A 68 18.66 -2.87 -24.00
C ILE A 68 20.16 -3.14 -23.96
N GLU A 69 20.89 -2.55 -23.02
CA GLU A 69 22.32 -2.80 -22.80
C GLU A 69 22.61 -4.25 -22.38
N ARG A 70 21.61 -4.96 -21.85
CA ARG A 70 21.66 -6.39 -21.50
C ARG A 70 21.02 -7.28 -22.58
N GLY A 71 20.79 -6.75 -23.77
CA GLY A 71 20.29 -7.49 -24.93
C GLY A 71 18.77 -7.60 -25.03
N ALA A 72 18.00 -7.01 -24.11
CA ALA A 72 16.55 -7.00 -24.23
C ALA A 72 16.11 -6.20 -25.47
N PRO A 73 15.12 -6.67 -26.24
CA PRO A 73 14.60 -5.90 -27.35
C PRO A 73 13.82 -4.68 -26.85
N ALA A 74 13.85 -3.61 -27.64
CA ALA A 74 12.97 -2.46 -27.43
C ALA A 74 11.57 -2.75 -27.96
N ASP A 75 10.60 -1.93 -27.56
CA ASP A 75 9.26 -1.88 -28.15
C ASP A 75 8.52 -3.24 -28.11
N ILE A 76 8.47 -3.85 -26.92
CA ILE A 76 7.78 -5.12 -26.67
C ILE A 76 6.27 -4.84 -26.52
N TRP A 77 5.46 -5.47 -27.36
CA TRP A 77 4.00 -5.29 -27.40
C TRP A 77 3.23 -6.45 -26.77
N ASP A 78 3.76 -7.66 -26.86
CA ASP A 78 3.14 -8.85 -26.29
C ASP A 78 4.19 -9.88 -25.84
N ILE A 79 3.87 -10.64 -24.79
CA ILE A 79 4.73 -11.66 -24.21
C ILE A 79 3.91 -12.92 -23.95
N GLN A 80 4.37 -14.06 -24.45
CA GLN A 80 3.76 -15.36 -24.22
C GLN A 80 4.79 -16.36 -23.68
N GLN A 81 4.39 -17.24 -22.78
CA GLN A 81 5.24 -18.30 -22.25
C GLN A 81 4.87 -19.64 -22.86
N ALA A 82 5.80 -20.28 -23.56
CA ALA A 82 5.60 -21.63 -24.07
C ALA A 82 5.73 -22.69 -22.96
N ASP A 83 5.23 -23.90 -23.19
CA ASP A 83 5.20 -25.00 -22.19
C ASP A 83 6.58 -25.39 -21.64
N GLY A 84 7.66 -25.09 -22.37
CA GLY A 84 9.04 -25.27 -21.93
C GLY A 84 9.61 -24.14 -21.05
N GLY A 85 8.79 -23.15 -20.68
CA GLY A 85 9.19 -22.02 -19.82
C GLY A 85 9.84 -20.84 -20.55
N ALA A 86 10.17 -20.98 -21.83
CA ALA A 86 10.70 -19.90 -22.64
C ALA A 86 9.66 -18.80 -22.88
N LEU A 87 10.10 -17.55 -22.83
CA LEU A 87 9.27 -16.39 -23.17
C LEU A 87 9.46 -16.03 -24.63
N TRP A 88 8.36 -15.80 -25.33
CA TRP A 88 8.29 -15.26 -26.67
C TRP A 88 7.81 -13.81 -26.60
N LEU A 89 8.49 -12.92 -27.31
CA LEU A 89 8.25 -11.49 -27.26
C LEU A 89 7.98 -10.99 -28.68
N ALA A 90 6.78 -10.45 -28.88
CA ALA A 90 6.44 -9.68 -30.08
C ALA A 90 6.90 -8.25 -29.89
N THR A 91 7.70 -7.76 -30.83
CA THR A 91 8.32 -6.44 -30.74
C THR A 91 8.20 -5.67 -32.04
N GLY A 92 8.41 -4.35 -32.00
CA GLY A 92 8.54 -3.53 -33.20
C GLY A 92 9.71 -3.93 -34.14
N PHE A 93 10.63 -4.78 -33.67
CA PHE A 93 11.85 -5.18 -34.38
C PHE A 93 11.90 -6.68 -34.75
N GLY A 94 10.83 -7.42 -34.47
CA GLY A 94 10.65 -8.83 -34.84
C GLY A 94 10.26 -9.70 -33.66
N LEU A 95 10.31 -11.01 -33.88
CA LEU A 95 10.08 -12.01 -32.86
C LEU A 95 11.36 -12.28 -32.07
N PHE A 96 11.28 -12.27 -30.75
CA PHE A 96 12.39 -12.64 -29.87
C PHE A 96 11.99 -13.79 -28.96
N LYS A 97 12.96 -14.66 -28.66
CA LYS A 97 12.84 -15.69 -27.63
C LYS A 97 13.79 -15.34 -26.48
N PHE A 98 13.32 -15.47 -25.25
CA PHE A 98 14.11 -15.36 -24.05
C PHE A 98 14.10 -16.70 -23.31
N ASP A 99 15.29 -17.22 -23.01
CA ASP A 99 15.50 -18.52 -22.38
C ASP A 99 15.69 -18.45 -20.85
N GLY A 100 15.67 -17.24 -20.27
CA GLY A 100 15.98 -16.99 -18.87
C GLY A 100 17.27 -16.19 -18.67
N GLU A 101 18.13 -16.15 -19.68
CA GLU A 101 19.42 -15.46 -19.63
C GLU A 101 19.70 -14.59 -20.87
N HIS A 102 19.31 -15.05 -22.06
CA HIS A 102 19.63 -14.41 -23.33
C HIS A 102 18.39 -14.17 -24.18
N PHE A 103 18.39 -13.05 -24.90
CA PHE A 103 17.40 -12.73 -25.93
C PHE A 103 17.96 -13.09 -27.31
N THR A 104 17.26 -13.94 -28.04
CA THR A 104 17.62 -14.33 -29.40
C THR A 104 16.52 -13.95 -30.37
N ARG A 105 16.86 -13.11 -31.35
CA ARG A 105 15.94 -12.79 -32.45
C ARG A 105 15.69 -14.03 -33.29
N GLN A 106 14.42 -14.31 -33.54
CA GLN A 106 14.01 -15.47 -34.31
C GLN A 106 13.87 -15.07 -35.78
N ALA A 107 14.43 -15.89 -36.66
CA ALA A 107 14.25 -15.76 -38.09
C ALA A 107 12.95 -16.44 -38.51
N ALA A 108 12.39 -16.01 -39.64
CA ALA A 108 11.32 -16.76 -40.29
C ALA A 108 11.82 -18.17 -40.65
N PRO A 109 10.92 -19.17 -40.75
CA PRO A 109 11.26 -20.49 -41.24
C PRO A 109 12.00 -20.46 -42.58
N GLU A 110 12.75 -21.52 -42.86
CA GLU A 110 13.56 -21.59 -44.08
C GLU A 110 12.69 -21.44 -45.34
N GLY A 111 13.12 -20.56 -46.25
CA GLY A 111 12.37 -20.26 -47.47
C GLY A 111 11.22 -19.25 -47.30
N GLU A 112 10.99 -18.76 -46.08
CA GLU A 112 9.92 -17.82 -45.75
C GLU A 112 10.47 -16.46 -45.29
N ALA A 113 9.58 -15.48 -45.23
CA ALA A 113 9.84 -14.19 -44.61
C ALA A 113 8.63 -13.79 -43.77
N TYR A 114 8.87 -13.15 -42.62
CA TYR A 114 7.78 -12.54 -41.89
C TYR A 114 7.15 -11.42 -42.73
N ALA A 115 5.83 -11.35 -42.72
CA ALA A 115 5.09 -10.28 -43.40
C ALA A 115 5.46 -8.88 -42.85
N SER A 116 5.92 -8.81 -41.60
CA SER A 116 6.31 -7.58 -40.93
C SER A 116 7.38 -7.88 -39.88
N HIS A 117 8.23 -6.88 -39.62
CA HIS A 117 9.08 -6.84 -38.44
C HIS A 117 8.36 -6.30 -37.21
N ASN A 118 7.32 -5.50 -37.40
CA ASN A 118 6.48 -5.04 -36.31
C ASN A 118 5.48 -6.15 -35.97
N MET A 119 5.72 -6.82 -34.85
CA MET A 119 4.85 -7.84 -34.27
C MET A 119 4.20 -7.28 -33.01
N THR A 120 2.87 -7.36 -32.95
CA THR A 120 2.08 -6.71 -31.89
C THR A 120 1.30 -7.69 -31.02
N ALA A 121 1.17 -8.95 -31.45
CA ALA A 121 0.42 -9.97 -30.73
C ALA A 121 0.99 -11.35 -31.03
N LEU A 122 0.91 -12.23 -30.05
CA LEU A 122 1.30 -13.64 -30.14
C LEU A 122 0.15 -14.51 -29.65
N SER A 123 -0.08 -15.61 -30.37
CA SER A 123 -0.96 -16.68 -29.92
C SER A 123 -0.16 -17.96 -29.88
N LEU A 124 -0.10 -18.59 -28.72
CA LEU A 124 0.34 -19.96 -28.61
C LEU A 124 -0.80 -20.87 -29.05
N THR A 125 -0.51 -21.80 -29.93
CA THR A 125 -1.40 -22.92 -30.20
C THR A 125 -0.85 -24.10 -29.42
N THR A 126 -1.65 -24.64 -28.49
CA THR A 126 -1.38 -25.99 -28.00
C THR A 126 -1.67 -26.91 -29.17
N ASP A 127 -0.69 -27.72 -29.57
CA ASP A 127 -0.95 -28.80 -30.50
C ASP A 127 -1.62 -29.91 -29.67
N ASP A 128 -2.94 -30.07 -29.80
CA ASP A 128 -3.76 -31.08 -29.09
C ASP A 128 -3.48 -32.51 -29.62
N GLY A 129 -2.21 -32.85 -29.87
CA GLY A 129 -1.81 -34.00 -30.68
C GLY A 129 -0.71 -34.87 -30.06
N ALA A 130 -1.07 -35.67 -29.05
CA ALA A 130 -0.53 -37.02 -28.80
C ALA A 130 -1.41 -37.80 -27.82
#